data_AF-A0A3D0YW33-F1
#
_entry.id   AF-A0A3D0YW33-F1
#
_cell.length_a   1.000
_cell.length_b   1.000
_cell.length_c   1.000
_cell.angle_alpha   90.00
_cell.angle_beta   90.00
_cell.angle_gamma   90.00
#
_symmetry.space_group_name_H-M   'P 1'
#
loop_
_entity.id
_entity.type
_entity.pdbx_description
1 polymer ?
#
loop_
_entity_poly.entity_id
_entity_poly.type
_entity_poly.pdbx_seq_one_letter_code
_entity_poly.pdbx_strand_id
1 'polypeptide(L)'
;MKYMGDTTGDIIIVPPVVELFSRPELAKKLWPDNIASNREFQTELVWRRKLNERLDAVISRLPKPGIELEQAVHDGFLDEITVAEMYASLSDLLEDSTDYQRIILYLPFEFLPDVNWKSAEEKLRLEITRFRIAYMTTWNNLLSMLDVRANFVDGDVMDVEKRVNDLPRVVKAAHLIPKLVEKGFLTVGAVFHLLEQCEEETLRKSIEETLPVLADMGFIKSHDVILEPSDEEAPPVSVKIIQERLAEQFFAIERDDFGDILEKRIAWLIKDRKRQAIEKTGNGIKNAILSGTLDLDEAVLFADLGTKVECQLAFIDGVRKAVEASAETDLIRATSLYTNYKEQLLALWKCEFSAVRDALTKAFFRLHSLKIVTDTSLELLGLTVPALSGPFSANLRFLQPEIAEIRKIIKVIIETDAELSSYIYPVFLIYGSRLKGYGDKTSDCDAAIFVRQNTDVRYKETIKELLNTYFAQNKIINEVVMFWLDKDDNDALRVHDFDDSSPLLGESHWTHVLFGAVWVGTESAIHELRNALLVPYFYDNGRILHNRKARKIYIEELERDSVQYRLMHRGFAKFYPRRGGIKTPHASLIDGHSRFWDSGYRLTATRLYASRVFLPQIVSSEKAR
;
A
#
# COMPACT_ATOMS: atom_id res chain seq x y z
N MET A 1 -4.57 28.42 35.70
CA MET A 1 -3.31 28.95 36.27
C MET A 1 -2.56 29.63 35.13
N LYS A 2 -2.28 30.93 35.23
CA LYS A 2 -1.95 31.84 34.11
C LYS A 2 -0.68 31.42 33.34
N TYR A 3 -0.86 30.91 32.12
CA TYR A 3 0.08 31.07 31.00
C TYR A 3 -0.54 32.08 30.04
N MET A 4 -0.17 33.35 30.19
CA MET A 4 -0.38 34.39 29.18
C MET A 4 1.02 34.92 28.86
N GLY A 5 1.64 34.31 27.86
CA GLY A 5 2.94 34.69 27.32
C GLY A 5 2.96 34.28 25.86
N ASP A 6 3.03 35.27 24.99
CA ASP A 6 3.22 35.20 23.53
C ASP A 6 2.44 34.11 22.77
N THR A 7 1.20 34.42 22.39
CA THR A 7 0.28 33.50 21.70
C THR A 7 0.56 33.32 20.20
N THR A 8 1.54 34.01 19.60
CA THR A 8 1.96 33.73 18.22
C THR A 8 3.10 32.73 18.22
N GLY A 9 2.86 31.54 18.77
CA GLY A 9 3.80 30.42 18.63
C GLY A 9 4.00 30.09 17.15
N ASP A 10 5.24 29.77 16.78
CA ASP A 10 5.55 29.39 15.40
C ASP A 10 4.69 28.17 14.98
N ILE A 11 3.99 28.29 13.85
CA ILE A 11 3.29 27.15 13.25
C ILE A 11 4.35 26.26 12.63
N ILE A 12 4.52 25.06 13.19
CA ILE A 12 5.50 24.07 12.76
C ILE A 12 4.84 22.97 11.92
N ILE A 13 5.67 22.23 11.18
CA ILE A 13 5.27 21.04 10.44
C ILE A 13 6.05 19.88 11.02
N VAL A 14 5.35 18.85 11.47
CA VAL A 14 5.96 17.65 12.03
C VAL A 14 5.61 16.45 11.15
N PRO A 15 6.61 15.64 10.73
CA PRO A 15 6.36 14.46 9.91
C PRO A 15 5.49 13.43 10.67
N PRO A 16 4.99 12.41 9.96
CA PRO A 16 4.20 11.37 10.60
C PRO A 16 4.90 10.75 11.80
N VAL A 17 4.13 10.53 12.86
CA VAL A 17 4.63 10.02 14.14
C VAL A 17 5.31 8.67 13.97
N VAL A 18 4.77 7.79 13.11
CA VAL A 18 5.41 6.51 12.78
C VAL A 18 6.83 6.65 12.22
N GLU A 19 7.15 7.77 11.55
CA GLU A 19 8.51 7.99 11.02
C GLU A 19 9.48 8.45 12.11
N LEU A 20 8.97 9.09 13.15
CA LEU A 20 9.75 9.57 14.28
C LEU A 20 10.28 8.40 15.12
N PHE A 21 9.59 7.25 15.12
CA PHE A 21 10.06 6.03 15.78
C PHE A 21 11.36 5.47 15.20
N SER A 22 11.67 5.76 13.94
CA SER A 22 12.95 5.38 13.33
C SER A 22 14.09 6.36 13.66
N ARG A 23 13.81 7.41 14.44
CA ARG A 23 14.74 8.50 14.81
C ARG A 23 14.76 8.71 16.33
N PRO A 24 15.36 7.79 17.12
CA PRO A 24 15.35 7.86 18.59
C PRO A 24 15.90 9.17 19.14
N GLU A 25 16.82 9.83 18.43
CA GLU A 25 17.37 11.14 18.77
C GLU A 25 16.31 12.26 18.72
N LEU A 26 15.32 12.16 17.84
CA LEU A 26 14.19 13.08 17.78
C LEU A 26 13.10 12.72 18.79
N ALA A 27 12.99 11.44 19.16
CA ALA A 27 12.00 11.00 20.14
C ALA A 27 12.11 11.76 21.47
N LYS A 28 13.33 12.05 21.94
CA LYS A 28 13.56 12.86 23.16
C LYS A 28 13.06 14.30 23.09
N LYS A 29 12.92 14.87 21.90
CA LYS A 29 12.43 16.24 21.72
C LYS A 29 10.91 16.30 21.60
N LEU A 30 10.28 15.16 21.29
CA LEU A 30 8.90 15.12 20.82
C LEU A 30 7.96 14.37 21.77
N TRP A 31 8.52 13.58 22.69
CA TRP A 31 7.79 12.81 23.69
C TRP A 31 8.11 13.30 25.09
N PRO A 32 7.18 13.11 26.06
CA PRO A 32 7.44 13.37 27.47
C PRO A 32 8.67 12.60 27.96
N ASP A 33 9.43 13.17 28.89
CA ASP A 33 10.64 12.56 29.42
C ASP A 33 10.43 11.15 29.98
N ASN A 34 9.28 10.88 30.60
CA ASN A 34 8.93 9.56 31.13
C ASN A 34 8.72 8.50 30.04
N ILE A 35 8.31 8.90 28.83
CA ILE A 35 8.18 8.02 27.67
C ILE A 35 9.52 7.93 26.93
N ALA A 36 10.14 9.08 26.65
CA ALA A 36 11.42 9.15 25.96
C ALA A 36 12.54 8.42 26.72
N SER A 37 12.47 8.36 28.04
CA SER A 37 13.44 7.64 28.89
C SER A 37 12.99 6.24 29.28
N ASN A 38 11.79 5.80 28.88
CA ASN A 38 11.31 4.46 29.17
C ASN A 38 12.18 3.41 28.44
N ARG A 39 12.71 2.44 29.19
CA ARG A 39 13.64 1.43 28.67
C ARG A 39 13.01 0.54 27.62
N GLU A 40 11.76 0.12 27.81
CA GLU A 40 11.05 -0.78 26.88
C GLU A 40 10.78 -0.06 25.57
N PHE A 41 10.22 1.15 25.65
CA PHE A 41 10.01 2.03 24.50
C PHE A 41 11.30 2.21 23.68
N GLN A 42 12.41 2.60 24.34
CA GLN A 42 13.70 2.78 23.66
C GLN A 42 14.24 1.47 23.05
N THR A 43 14.03 0.34 23.73
CA THR A 43 14.45 -0.98 23.23
C THR A 43 13.72 -1.32 21.94
N GLU A 44 12.39 -1.15 21.91
CA GLU A 44 11.60 -1.40 20.69
C GLU A 44 11.99 -0.45 19.55
N LEU A 45 12.24 0.84 19.82
CA LEU A 45 12.71 1.78 18.79
C LEU A 45 14.04 1.33 18.18
N VAL A 46 14.99 0.91 19.02
CA VAL A 46 16.32 0.45 18.58
C VAL A 46 16.21 -0.84 17.77
N TRP A 47 15.41 -1.80 18.22
CA TRP A 47 15.18 -3.07 17.50
C TRP A 47 14.51 -2.82 16.15
N ARG A 48 13.48 -1.98 16.12
CA ARG A 48 12.80 -1.64 14.88
C ARG A 48 13.71 -0.91 13.89
N ARG A 49 14.53 0.03 14.37
CA ARG A 49 15.53 0.71 13.54
C ARG A 49 16.53 -0.28 12.95
N LYS A 50 17.09 -1.18 13.77
CA LYS A 50 18.03 -2.22 13.31
C LYS A 50 17.42 -3.14 12.24
N LEU A 51 16.16 -3.56 12.43
CA LEU A 51 15.45 -4.34 11.43
C LEU A 51 15.36 -3.58 10.09
N ASN A 52 14.95 -2.31 10.12
CA ASN A 52 14.85 -1.49 8.90
C ASN A 52 16.22 -1.31 8.22
N GLU A 53 17.28 -1.01 8.98
CA GLU A 53 18.65 -0.88 8.48
C GLU A 53 19.14 -2.18 7.80
N ARG A 54 18.88 -3.34 8.42
CA ARG A 54 19.27 -4.66 7.89
C ARG A 54 18.47 -5.06 6.65
N LEU A 55 17.17 -4.79 6.63
CA LEU A 55 16.34 -4.97 5.43
C LEU A 55 16.84 -4.08 4.29
N ASP A 56 17.16 -2.82 4.55
CA ASP A 56 17.68 -1.92 3.53
C ASP A 56 19.09 -2.29 3.05
N ALA A 57 19.95 -2.80 3.93
CA ALA A 57 21.28 -3.31 3.57
C ALA A 57 21.19 -4.47 2.56
N VAL A 58 20.21 -5.36 2.72
CA VAL A 58 19.93 -6.44 1.75
C VAL A 58 19.30 -5.85 0.49
N ILE A 59 18.16 -5.17 0.61
CA ILE A 59 17.34 -4.78 -0.54
C ILE A 59 18.08 -3.81 -1.48
N SER A 60 18.83 -2.85 -0.94
CA SER A 60 19.54 -1.85 -1.76
C SER A 60 20.64 -2.43 -2.64
N ARG A 61 21.14 -3.63 -2.31
CA ARG A 61 22.19 -4.34 -3.06
C ARG A 61 21.64 -5.34 -4.07
N LEU A 62 20.34 -5.65 -4.03
CA LEU A 62 19.74 -6.58 -4.98
C LEU A 62 19.66 -5.96 -6.38
N PRO A 63 20.17 -6.64 -7.43
CA PRO A 63 20.08 -6.12 -8.80
C PRO A 63 18.63 -6.05 -9.31
N LYS A 64 17.75 -6.92 -8.80
CA LYS A 64 16.32 -6.96 -9.11
C LYS A 64 15.54 -7.59 -7.95
N PRO A 65 14.24 -7.27 -7.78
CA PRO A 65 13.42 -7.81 -6.67
C PRO A 65 13.23 -9.34 -6.67
N GLY A 66 13.30 -9.98 -7.84
CA GLY A 66 13.04 -11.42 -7.98
C GLY A 66 14.31 -12.28 -7.99
N ILE A 67 15.42 -11.82 -7.41
CA ILE A 67 16.63 -12.64 -7.23
C ILE A 67 16.58 -13.32 -5.86
N GLU A 68 16.81 -14.63 -5.84
CA GLU A 68 16.95 -15.41 -4.61
C GLU A 68 18.13 -14.92 -3.78
N LEU A 69 18.00 -14.89 -2.45
CA LEU A 69 19.10 -14.45 -1.58
C LEU A 69 20.34 -15.35 -1.69
N GLU A 70 20.15 -16.66 -1.86
CA GLU A 70 21.25 -17.61 -2.12
C GLU A 70 22.02 -17.25 -3.39
N GLN A 71 21.30 -16.97 -4.48
CA GLN A 71 21.91 -16.54 -5.74
C GLN A 71 22.61 -15.19 -5.59
N ALA A 72 22.02 -14.23 -4.86
CA ALA A 72 22.61 -12.92 -4.64
C ALA A 72 23.92 -12.99 -3.82
N VAL A 73 24.01 -13.94 -2.87
CA VAL A 73 25.24 -14.24 -2.14
C VAL A 73 26.28 -14.87 -3.06
N HIS A 74 25.87 -15.91 -3.81
CA HIS A 74 26.75 -16.58 -4.78
C HIS A 74 27.36 -15.61 -5.80
N ASP A 75 26.56 -14.68 -6.32
CA ASP A 75 26.97 -13.70 -7.32
C ASP A 75 27.73 -12.50 -6.72
N GLY A 76 27.92 -12.46 -5.40
CA GLY A 76 28.68 -11.43 -4.71
C GLY A 76 27.96 -10.09 -4.54
N PHE A 77 26.64 -10.03 -4.76
CA PHE A 77 25.83 -8.83 -4.46
C PHE A 77 25.63 -8.67 -2.94
N LEU A 78 25.60 -9.79 -2.21
CA LEU A 78 25.43 -9.85 -0.76
C LEU A 78 26.52 -10.71 -0.13
N ASP A 79 26.86 -10.42 1.11
CA ASP A 79 27.69 -11.28 1.96
C ASP A 79 26.81 -12.09 2.93
N GLU A 80 27.27 -13.29 3.32
CA GLU A 80 26.53 -14.20 4.20
C GLU A 80 26.21 -13.57 5.57
N ILE A 81 27.08 -12.69 6.07
CA ILE A 81 26.89 -11.99 7.36
C ILE A 81 25.69 -11.04 7.30
N THR A 82 25.59 -10.23 6.24
CA THR A 82 24.47 -9.29 6.04
C THR A 82 23.14 -10.03 5.97
N VAL A 83 23.10 -11.17 5.27
CA VAL A 83 21.88 -12.01 5.20
C VAL A 83 21.55 -12.64 6.56
N ALA A 84 22.56 -13.15 7.28
CA ALA A 84 22.36 -13.73 8.61
C ALA A 84 21.77 -12.71 9.59
N GLU A 85 22.25 -11.48 9.55
CA GLU A 85 21.75 -10.39 10.40
C GLU A 85 20.31 -9.99 10.07
N MET A 86 19.95 -9.99 8.79
CA MET A 86 18.56 -9.78 8.37
C MET A 86 17.65 -10.89 8.92
N TYR A 87 18.03 -12.17 8.79
CA TYR A 87 17.26 -13.28 9.32
C TYR A 87 17.15 -13.24 10.84
N ALA A 88 18.22 -12.87 11.55
CA ALA A 88 18.18 -12.69 13.00
C ALA A 88 17.12 -11.66 13.40
N SER A 89 17.13 -10.47 12.79
CA SER A 89 16.16 -9.41 13.09
C SER A 89 14.73 -9.75 12.68
N LEU A 90 14.53 -10.50 11.59
CA LEU A 90 13.20 -10.99 11.23
C LEU A 90 12.71 -12.05 12.22
N SER A 91 13.59 -12.94 12.67
CA SER A 91 13.25 -13.96 13.67
C SER A 91 12.87 -13.31 15.00
N ASP A 92 13.67 -12.35 15.48
CA ASP A 92 13.38 -11.57 16.69
C ASP A 92 11.96 -10.94 16.60
N LEU A 93 11.64 -10.29 15.47
CA LEU A 93 10.31 -9.69 15.28
C LEU A 93 9.16 -10.70 15.37
N LEU A 94 9.34 -11.90 14.81
CA LEU A 94 8.31 -12.95 14.74
C LEU A 94 8.14 -13.69 16.07
N GLU A 95 9.22 -13.83 16.84
CA GLU A 95 9.24 -14.52 18.13
C GLU A 95 8.72 -13.61 19.27
N ASP A 96 9.04 -12.31 19.23
CA ASP A 96 8.77 -11.40 20.34
C ASP A 96 7.31 -10.92 20.42
N SER A 97 6.59 -10.84 19.30
CA SER A 97 5.23 -10.27 19.30
C SER A 97 4.31 -10.89 18.25
N THR A 98 3.09 -11.24 18.71
CA THR A 98 2.01 -11.68 17.82
C THR A 98 1.43 -10.55 16.96
N ASP A 99 1.64 -9.28 17.33
CA ASP A 99 1.12 -8.13 16.61
C ASP A 99 1.75 -7.97 15.21
N TYR A 100 3.00 -8.42 15.05
CA TYR A 100 3.76 -8.20 13.82
C TYR A 100 3.88 -9.44 12.93
N GLN A 101 3.23 -10.54 13.32
CA GLN A 101 3.24 -11.82 12.59
C GLN A 101 2.83 -11.69 11.12
N ARG A 102 1.91 -10.77 10.79
CA ARG A 102 1.41 -10.57 9.42
C ARG A 102 2.47 -10.08 8.43
N ILE A 103 3.66 -9.66 8.89
CA ILE A 103 4.77 -9.35 7.99
C ILE A 103 5.11 -10.50 7.04
N ILE A 104 4.91 -11.76 7.45
CA ILE A 104 5.22 -12.93 6.60
C ILE A 104 4.36 -12.99 5.34
N LEU A 105 3.16 -12.39 5.35
CA LEU A 105 2.31 -12.31 4.17
C LEU A 105 2.97 -11.48 3.07
N TYR A 106 3.83 -10.54 3.45
CA TYR A 106 4.48 -9.58 2.57
C TYR A 106 5.95 -9.89 2.26
N LEU A 107 6.62 -10.75 3.03
CA LEU A 107 8.03 -11.09 2.80
C LEU A 107 8.23 -11.62 1.38
N PRO A 108 9.21 -11.11 0.58
CA PRO A 108 9.51 -11.68 -0.73
C PRO A 108 9.71 -13.19 -0.63
N PHE A 109 9.20 -13.96 -1.59
CA PHE A 109 9.40 -15.40 -1.59
C PHE A 109 10.88 -15.75 -1.79
N GLU A 110 11.60 -14.86 -2.46
CA GLU A 110 13.03 -14.89 -2.67
C GLU A 110 13.84 -14.72 -1.37
N PHE A 111 13.19 -14.26 -0.30
CA PHE A 111 13.77 -14.19 1.04
C PHE A 111 13.50 -15.45 1.86
N LEU A 112 12.74 -16.42 1.33
CA LEU A 112 12.56 -17.72 1.98
C LEU A 112 13.75 -18.61 1.61
N PRO A 113 14.61 -18.99 2.57
CA PRO A 113 15.81 -19.77 2.27
C PRO A 113 15.41 -21.20 1.89
N ASP A 114 15.72 -21.64 0.68
CA ASP A 114 15.48 -23.02 0.22
C ASP A 114 16.06 -24.04 1.21
N VAL A 115 15.31 -25.08 1.58
CA VAL A 115 15.77 -26.09 2.55
C VAL A 115 17.12 -26.72 2.19
N ASN A 116 17.48 -26.71 0.92
CA ASN A 116 18.74 -27.23 0.39
C ASN A 116 19.89 -26.22 0.38
N TRP A 117 19.66 -24.95 0.74
CA TRP A 117 20.72 -23.93 0.80
C TRP A 117 21.76 -24.31 1.87
N LYS A 118 22.99 -24.58 1.41
CA LYS A 118 24.14 -24.95 2.23
C LYS A 118 25.13 -23.79 2.32
N SER A 119 24.95 -22.93 3.32
CA SER A 119 25.90 -21.86 3.67
C SER A 119 27.21 -22.42 4.22
N ALA A 120 28.34 -21.79 3.88
CA ALA A 120 29.63 -22.10 4.49
C ALA A 120 29.77 -21.44 5.87
N GLU A 121 29.20 -20.24 6.06
CA GLU A 121 29.20 -19.53 7.34
C GLU A 121 28.23 -20.19 8.35
N GLU A 122 28.77 -20.53 9.52
CA GLU A 122 28.00 -21.15 10.61
C GLU A 122 26.87 -20.23 11.10
N LYS A 123 27.16 -18.94 11.23
CA LYS A 123 26.18 -17.93 11.68
C LYS A 123 24.97 -17.89 10.75
N LEU A 124 25.16 -17.84 9.43
CA LEU A 124 24.05 -17.81 8.48
C LEU A 124 23.20 -19.09 8.55
N ARG A 125 23.84 -20.27 8.67
CA ARG A 125 23.14 -21.55 8.81
C ARG A 125 22.26 -21.61 10.08
N LEU A 126 22.75 -21.09 11.20
CA LEU A 126 21.99 -21.00 12.45
C LEU A 126 20.79 -20.05 12.29
N GLU A 127 20.99 -18.85 11.75
CA GLU A 127 19.92 -17.86 11.59
C GLU A 127 18.87 -18.28 10.54
N ILE A 128 19.27 -18.98 9.46
CA ILE A 128 18.32 -19.60 8.52
C ILE A 128 17.43 -20.60 9.25
N THR A 129 18.01 -21.44 10.12
CA THR A 129 17.27 -22.48 10.84
C THR A 129 16.29 -21.85 11.82
N ARG A 130 16.74 -20.86 12.60
CA ARG A 130 15.87 -20.09 13.51
C ARG A 130 14.74 -19.39 12.76
N PHE A 131 15.06 -18.70 11.67
CA PHE A 131 14.07 -18.01 10.85
C PHE A 131 13.01 -18.94 10.28
N ARG A 132 13.38 -20.14 9.79
CA ARG A 132 12.42 -21.14 9.32
C ARG A 132 11.42 -21.54 10.40
N ILE A 133 11.90 -21.79 11.62
CA ILE A 133 11.06 -22.14 12.76
C ILE A 133 10.11 -20.99 13.10
N ALA A 134 10.65 -19.78 13.27
CA ALA A 134 9.87 -18.59 13.59
C ALA A 134 8.80 -18.28 12.51
N TYR A 135 9.18 -18.41 11.23
CA TYR A 135 8.29 -18.23 10.09
C TYR A 135 7.16 -19.26 10.10
N MET A 136 7.46 -20.56 10.26
CA MET A 136 6.44 -21.61 10.22
C MET A 136 5.52 -21.58 11.43
N THR A 137 6.03 -21.28 12.62
CA THR A 137 5.19 -21.03 13.80
C THR A 137 4.24 -19.85 13.55
N THR A 138 4.75 -18.76 12.98
CA THR A 138 3.92 -17.61 12.63
C THR A 138 2.87 -17.96 11.57
N TRP A 139 3.26 -18.68 10.53
CA TRP A 139 2.36 -19.11 9.46
C TRP A 139 1.21 -19.95 10.01
N ASN A 140 1.49 -20.91 10.88
CA ASN A 140 0.47 -21.72 11.56
C ASN A 140 -0.50 -20.84 12.38
N ASN A 141 0.01 -19.87 13.14
CA ASN A 141 -0.84 -18.95 13.92
C ASN A 141 -1.80 -18.15 13.02
N LEU A 142 -1.32 -17.72 11.85
CA LEU A 142 -2.12 -16.96 10.89
C LEU A 142 -3.15 -17.81 10.12
N LEU A 143 -3.12 -19.14 10.21
CA LEU A 143 -4.18 -19.99 9.62
C LEU A 143 -5.55 -19.77 10.29
N SER A 144 -5.58 -19.22 11.50
CA SER A 144 -6.81 -18.86 12.21
C SER A 144 -7.36 -17.48 11.84
N MET A 145 -6.66 -16.73 10.96
CA MET A 145 -6.99 -15.34 10.66
C MET A 145 -7.77 -15.21 9.36
N LEU A 146 -8.98 -14.65 9.45
CA LEU A 146 -9.84 -14.36 8.31
C LEU A 146 -9.59 -12.95 7.79
N ASP A 147 -9.15 -12.85 6.53
CA ASP A 147 -8.96 -11.58 5.84
C ASP A 147 -10.07 -11.32 4.82
N VAL A 148 -10.34 -10.03 4.55
CA VAL A 148 -11.13 -9.65 3.38
C VAL A 148 -10.30 -9.92 2.12
N ARG A 149 -10.81 -10.75 1.20
CA ARG A 149 -10.08 -11.16 0.00
C ARG A 149 -9.65 -9.97 -0.87
N ALA A 150 -10.49 -8.94 -0.98
CA ALA A 150 -10.19 -7.72 -1.73
C ALA A 150 -8.89 -7.02 -1.26
N ASN A 151 -8.50 -7.14 0.03
CA ASN A 151 -7.23 -6.60 0.54
C ASN A 151 -5.99 -7.12 -0.21
N PHE A 152 -6.09 -8.28 -0.88
CA PHE A 152 -4.98 -8.93 -1.58
C PHE A 152 -5.21 -9.11 -3.09
N VAL A 153 -6.35 -8.65 -3.62
CA VAL A 153 -6.69 -8.74 -5.05
C VAL A 153 -6.53 -7.38 -5.70
N ASP A 154 -7.31 -6.42 -5.25
CA ASP A 154 -7.47 -5.10 -5.88
C ASP A 154 -7.46 -3.95 -4.88
N GLY A 155 -7.35 -4.24 -3.57
CA GLY A 155 -7.41 -3.23 -2.52
C GLY A 155 -8.74 -2.45 -2.45
N ASP A 156 -9.77 -2.85 -3.22
CA ASP A 156 -11.05 -2.15 -3.29
C ASP A 156 -11.97 -2.63 -2.17
N VAL A 157 -11.67 -2.13 -0.97
CA VAL A 157 -12.36 -2.48 0.25
C VAL A 157 -13.27 -1.29 0.53
N MET A 158 -14.36 -1.15 -0.24
CA MET A 158 -15.32 -0.02 -0.12
C MET A 158 -15.70 0.28 1.33
N ASP A 159 -15.98 1.52 1.71
CA ASP A 159 -16.42 1.83 3.08
C ASP A 159 -17.57 0.90 3.51
N VAL A 160 -17.50 0.36 4.73
CA VAL A 160 -18.50 -0.60 5.26
C VAL A 160 -19.91 -0.03 5.14
N GLU A 161 -20.06 1.27 5.35
CA GLU A 161 -21.30 2.05 5.23
C GLU A 161 -21.95 2.01 3.85
N LYS A 162 -21.18 1.70 2.80
CA LYS A 162 -21.65 1.67 1.40
C LYS A 162 -21.91 0.24 0.90
N ARG A 163 -21.79 -0.77 1.76
CA ARG A 163 -21.94 -2.19 1.39
C ARG A 163 -23.31 -2.73 1.81
N VAL A 164 -23.85 -3.60 0.96
CA VAL A 164 -25.08 -4.36 1.24
C VAL A 164 -24.78 -5.68 1.96
N ASN A 165 -23.60 -6.28 1.72
CA ASN A 165 -23.18 -7.57 2.26
C ASN A 165 -21.70 -7.55 2.71
N ASP A 166 -21.30 -8.47 3.61
CA ASP A 166 -19.88 -8.66 3.94
C ASP A 166 -19.11 -9.13 2.69
N LEU A 167 -17.85 -8.72 2.59
CA LEU A 167 -17.00 -9.13 1.48
C LEU A 167 -16.51 -10.57 1.67
N PRO A 168 -16.24 -11.31 0.58
CA PRO A 168 -15.67 -12.63 0.66
C PRO A 168 -14.42 -12.65 1.54
N ARG A 169 -14.39 -13.59 2.50
CA ARG A 169 -13.26 -13.81 3.40
C ARG A 169 -12.36 -14.93 2.87
N VAL A 170 -11.10 -14.90 3.29
CA VAL A 170 -10.06 -15.88 2.93
C VAL A 170 -9.06 -15.99 4.08
N VAL A 171 -8.44 -17.16 4.25
CA VAL A 171 -7.24 -17.28 5.08
C VAL A 171 -6.02 -17.07 4.19
N LYS A 172 -5.52 -15.83 4.13
CA LYS A 172 -4.46 -15.50 3.16
C LYS A 172 -3.14 -16.24 3.43
N ALA A 173 -2.88 -16.63 4.68
CA ALA A 173 -1.74 -17.47 5.02
C ALA A 173 -1.80 -18.84 4.30
N ALA A 174 -2.97 -19.45 4.17
CA ALA A 174 -3.14 -20.72 3.46
C ALA A 174 -2.76 -20.59 1.98
N HIS A 175 -3.05 -19.46 1.35
CA HIS A 175 -2.66 -19.22 -0.05
C HIS A 175 -1.13 -19.24 -0.27
N LEU A 176 -0.30 -19.09 0.76
CA LEU A 176 1.16 -19.19 0.63
C LEU A 176 1.66 -20.63 0.43
N ILE A 177 0.83 -21.65 0.65
CA ILE A 177 1.18 -23.08 0.58
C ILE A 177 2.01 -23.44 -0.68
N PRO A 178 1.66 -23.02 -1.91
CA PRO A 178 2.43 -23.41 -3.09
C PRO A 178 3.90 -23.00 -3.01
N LYS A 179 4.17 -21.80 -2.50
CA LYS A 179 5.54 -21.29 -2.32
C LYS A 179 6.25 -21.95 -1.15
N LEU A 180 5.52 -22.33 -0.09
CA LEU A 180 6.10 -23.07 1.03
C LEU A 180 6.46 -24.51 0.65
N VAL A 181 5.68 -25.15 -0.21
CA VAL A 181 6.02 -26.46 -0.79
C VAL A 181 7.22 -26.34 -1.73
N GLU A 182 7.23 -25.33 -2.61
CA GLU A 182 8.36 -25.04 -3.50
C GLU A 182 9.67 -24.84 -2.75
N LYS A 183 9.64 -24.14 -1.61
CA LYS A 183 10.81 -23.89 -0.76
C LYS A 183 11.15 -25.04 0.19
N GLY A 184 10.32 -26.08 0.25
CA GLY A 184 10.48 -27.24 1.13
C GLY A 184 10.09 -27.02 2.60
N PHE A 185 9.42 -25.92 2.92
CA PHE A 185 8.92 -25.61 4.27
C PHE A 185 7.71 -26.48 4.63
N LEU A 186 6.95 -26.91 3.62
CA LEU A 186 5.82 -27.81 3.75
C LEU A 186 5.97 -28.98 2.78
N THR A 187 5.51 -30.15 3.20
CA THR A 187 5.34 -31.29 2.30
C THR A 187 3.90 -31.34 1.81
N VAL A 188 3.67 -31.91 0.62
CA VAL A 188 2.30 -32.14 0.11
C VAL A 188 1.46 -32.97 1.09
N GLY A 189 2.07 -33.96 1.76
CA GLY A 189 1.38 -34.75 2.79
C GLY A 189 0.92 -33.91 3.99
N ALA A 190 1.72 -32.94 4.43
CA ALA A 190 1.31 -32.01 5.48
C ALA A 190 0.14 -31.11 5.06
N VAL A 191 0.06 -30.73 3.78
CA VAL A 191 -1.07 -29.96 3.23
C VAL A 191 -2.37 -30.77 3.27
N PHE A 192 -2.34 -32.04 2.85
CA PHE A 192 -3.52 -32.92 2.93
C PHE A 192 -3.93 -33.18 4.37
N HIS A 193 -2.97 -33.41 5.27
CA HIS A 193 -3.26 -33.57 6.69
C HIS A 193 -3.95 -32.33 7.29
N LEU A 194 -3.47 -31.13 6.95
CA LEU A 194 -4.09 -29.88 7.36
C LEU A 194 -5.53 -29.77 6.84
N LEU A 195 -5.77 -30.15 5.58
CA LEU A 195 -7.10 -30.14 4.97
C LEU A 195 -8.07 -31.11 5.68
N GLU A 196 -7.61 -32.33 5.99
CA GLU A 196 -8.40 -33.36 6.67
C GLU A 196 -8.80 -32.98 8.10
N GLN A 197 -7.94 -32.22 8.79
CA GLN A 197 -8.17 -31.77 10.17
C GLN A 197 -8.91 -30.43 10.27
N CYS A 198 -9.16 -29.76 9.14
CA CYS A 198 -9.72 -28.42 9.13
C CYS A 198 -11.25 -28.44 9.28
N GLU A 199 -11.75 -27.97 10.41
CA GLU A 199 -13.19 -27.79 10.65
C GLU A 199 -13.72 -26.43 10.14
N GLU A 200 -12.87 -25.42 10.06
CA GLU A 200 -13.29 -24.07 9.64
C GLU A 200 -13.40 -23.99 8.11
N GLU A 201 -14.60 -23.65 7.63
CA GLU A 201 -14.95 -23.68 6.20
C GLU A 201 -14.05 -22.79 5.34
N THR A 202 -13.76 -21.57 5.82
CA THR A 202 -12.99 -20.58 5.07
C THR A 202 -11.54 -21.03 4.88
N LEU A 203 -10.93 -21.59 5.92
CA LEU A 203 -9.59 -22.16 5.90
C LEU A 203 -9.56 -23.38 4.98
N ARG A 204 -10.51 -24.31 5.12
CA ARG A 204 -10.61 -25.49 4.26
C ARG A 204 -10.66 -25.10 2.78
N LYS A 205 -11.56 -24.19 2.43
CA LYS A 205 -11.67 -23.66 1.06
C LYS A 205 -10.39 -22.96 0.60
N SER A 206 -9.75 -22.18 1.47
CA SER A 206 -8.50 -21.49 1.14
C SER A 206 -7.35 -22.48 0.89
N ILE A 207 -7.33 -23.64 1.56
CA ILE A 207 -6.38 -24.73 1.30
C ILE A 207 -6.72 -25.44 -0.03
N GLU A 208 -7.99 -25.76 -0.27
CA GLU A 208 -8.47 -26.40 -1.51
C GLU A 208 -8.09 -25.58 -2.75
N GLU A 209 -8.23 -24.25 -2.69
CA GLU A 209 -7.82 -23.33 -3.76
C GLU A 209 -6.34 -23.47 -4.15
N THR A 210 -5.48 -23.98 -3.26
CA THR A 210 -4.04 -24.17 -3.51
C THR A 210 -3.70 -25.48 -4.22
N LEU A 211 -4.56 -26.50 -4.15
CA LEU A 211 -4.25 -27.84 -4.67
C LEU A 211 -4.09 -27.87 -6.19
N PRO A 212 -4.97 -27.21 -7.00
CA PRO A 212 -4.76 -27.15 -8.45
C PRO A 212 -3.45 -26.43 -8.82
N VAL A 213 -3.06 -25.41 -8.05
CA VAL A 213 -1.79 -24.69 -8.26
C VAL A 213 -0.60 -25.60 -7.97
N LEU A 214 -0.65 -26.40 -6.89
CA LEU A 214 0.38 -27.40 -6.60
C LEU A 214 0.50 -28.49 -7.68
N ALA A 215 -0.63 -28.89 -8.28
CA ALA A 215 -0.65 -29.81 -9.41
C ALA A 215 0.00 -29.19 -10.65
N ASP A 216 -0.35 -27.94 -10.98
CA ASP A 216 0.26 -27.19 -12.08
C ASP A 216 1.80 -27.03 -11.91
N MET A 217 2.26 -26.91 -10.65
CA MET A 217 3.68 -26.82 -10.30
C MET A 217 4.40 -28.19 -10.27
N GLY A 218 3.69 -29.29 -10.52
CA GLY A 218 4.25 -30.63 -10.56
C GLY A 218 4.47 -31.30 -9.20
N PHE A 219 3.95 -30.73 -8.11
CA PHE A 219 4.07 -31.31 -6.77
C PHE A 219 3.01 -32.37 -6.47
N ILE A 220 1.86 -32.29 -7.13
CA ILE A 220 0.80 -33.30 -7.07
C ILE A 220 0.72 -33.99 -8.43
N LYS A 221 0.71 -35.33 -8.44
CA LYS A 221 0.52 -36.12 -9.66
C LYS A 221 -0.93 -36.02 -10.10
N SER A 222 -1.28 -35.05 -10.92
CA SER A 222 -2.56 -35.01 -11.62
C SER A 222 -2.56 -36.05 -12.74
N HIS A 223 -3.49 -37.01 -12.68
CA HIS A 223 -3.94 -37.73 -13.88
C HIS A 223 -5.00 -36.82 -14.52
N ASP A 224 -4.82 -36.52 -15.81
CA ASP A 224 -5.74 -35.80 -16.70
C ASP A 224 -6.11 -34.35 -16.35
N VAL A 225 -5.24 -33.41 -16.73
CA VAL A 225 -5.69 -32.06 -17.14
C VAL A 225 -4.90 -31.63 -18.38
N ILE A 226 -5.52 -31.81 -19.55
CA ILE A 226 -5.06 -31.25 -20.82
C ILE A 226 -5.71 -29.87 -20.93
N LEU A 227 -4.88 -28.82 -20.92
CA LEU A 227 -5.30 -27.49 -21.34
C LEU A 227 -4.84 -27.33 -22.78
N GLU A 228 -5.81 -27.20 -23.69
CA GLU A 228 -5.52 -26.84 -25.07
C GLU A 228 -4.98 -25.41 -25.11
N PRO A 229 -3.80 -25.17 -25.69
CA PRO A 229 -3.39 -23.82 -26.03
C PRO A 229 -4.35 -23.28 -27.10
N SER A 230 -5.06 -22.20 -26.82
CA SER A 230 -5.80 -21.49 -27.86
C SER A 230 -4.81 -20.71 -28.71
N ASP A 231 -4.34 -21.33 -29.79
CA ASP A 231 -3.64 -20.66 -30.88
C ASP A 231 -4.65 -19.84 -31.70
N GLU A 232 -5.27 -18.83 -31.11
CA GLU A 232 -5.94 -17.80 -31.89
C GLU A 232 -4.84 -16.94 -32.54
N GLU A 233 -4.70 -17.05 -33.86
CA GLU A 233 -3.91 -16.11 -34.65
C GLU A 233 -4.30 -14.69 -34.28
N ALA A 234 -3.30 -13.88 -33.90
CA ALA A 234 -3.55 -12.51 -33.48
C ALA A 234 -4.17 -11.74 -34.66
N PRO A 235 -5.38 -11.17 -34.50
CA PRO A 235 -6.01 -10.44 -35.59
C PRO A 235 -5.16 -9.24 -36.00
N PRO A 236 -5.20 -8.81 -37.27
CA PRO A 236 -4.44 -7.67 -37.75
C PRO A 236 -4.74 -6.41 -36.93
N VAL A 237 -3.69 -5.69 -36.57
CA VAL A 237 -3.76 -4.48 -35.74
C VAL A 237 -3.81 -3.26 -36.65
N SER A 238 -4.99 -2.65 -36.80
CA SER A 238 -5.16 -1.31 -37.37
C SER A 238 -6.05 -0.46 -36.46
N VAL A 239 -5.89 0.86 -36.51
CA VAL A 239 -6.68 1.84 -35.73
C VAL A 239 -8.16 1.63 -35.99
N LYS A 240 -8.55 1.47 -37.26
CA LYS A 240 -9.95 1.28 -37.66
C LYS A 240 -10.56 0.03 -37.03
N ILE A 241 -9.89 -1.13 -37.16
CA ILE A 241 -10.37 -2.41 -36.61
C ILE A 241 -10.47 -2.33 -35.08
N ILE A 242 -9.45 -1.76 -34.43
CA ILE A 242 -9.44 -1.60 -32.97
C ILE A 242 -10.59 -0.69 -32.51
N GLN A 243 -10.82 0.40 -33.24
CA GLN A 243 -11.87 1.36 -32.92
C GLN A 243 -13.27 0.76 -33.04
N GLU A 244 -13.53 0.00 -34.10
CA GLU A 244 -14.79 -0.71 -34.30
C GLU A 244 -14.99 -1.75 -33.19
N ARG A 245 -13.97 -2.58 -32.91
CA ARG A 245 -14.04 -3.62 -31.87
C ARG A 245 -14.26 -3.06 -30.47
N LEU A 246 -13.54 -2.01 -30.08
CA LEU A 246 -13.71 -1.39 -28.76
C LEU A 246 -15.08 -0.73 -28.63
N ALA A 247 -15.60 -0.12 -29.71
CA ALA A 247 -16.93 0.46 -29.69
C ALA A 247 -18.01 -0.61 -29.48
N GLU A 248 -17.91 -1.75 -30.18
CA GLU A 248 -18.81 -2.89 -30.00
C GLU A 248 -18.74 -3.47 -28.58
N GLN A 249 -17.54 -3.67 -28.04
CA GLN A 249 -17.35 -4.17 -26.68
C GLN A 249 -17.90 -3.20 -25.63
N PHE A 250 -17.67 -1.90 -25.80
CA PHE A 250 -18.14 -0.89 -24.85
C PHE A 250 -19.66 -0.81 -24.86
N PHE A 251 -20.27 -0.88 -26.05
CA PHE A 251 -21.72 -0.93 -26.20
C PHE A 251 -22.32 -2.18 -25.54
N ALA A 252 -21.67 -3.34 -25.66
CA ALA A 252 -22.10 -4.55 -24.95
C ALA A 252 -22.02 -4.38 -23.42
N ILE A 253 -20.87 -3.89 -22.92
CA ILE A 253 -20.64 -3.68 -21.48
C ILE A 253 -21.68 -2.73 -20.86
N GLU A 254 -22.05 -1.66 -21.56
CA GLU A 254 -23.06 -0.70 -21.08
C GLU A 254 -24.47 -1.28 -21.00
N ARG A 255 -24.73 -2.40 -21.70
CA ARG A 255 -26.04 -3.09 -21.71
C ARG A 255 -26.06 -4.35 -20.86
N ASP A 256 -24.94 -4.69 -20.24
CA ASP A 256 -24.86 -5.85 -19.35
C ASP A 256 -25.81 -5.65 -18.14
N ASP A 257 -26.51 -6.72 -17.78
CA ASP A 257 -27.29 -6.77 -16.54
C ASP A 257 -26.35 -7.14 -15.38
N PHE A 258 -26.24 -6.24 -14.41
CA PHE A 258 -25.42 -6.43 -13.20
C PHE A 258 -26.25 -6.87 -11.99
N GLY A 259 -27.55 -7.14 -12.17
CA GLY A 259 -28.48 -7.51 -11.10
C GLY A 259 -28.80 -6.36 -10.15
N ASP A 260 -29.35 -6.71 -8.99
CA ASP A 260 -29.81 -5.75 -7.97
C ASP A 260 -28.66 -5.28 -7.07
N ILE A 261 -27.85 -4.33 -7.58
CA ILE A 261 -26.75 -3.70 -6.85
C ILE A 261 -26.80 -2.17 -6.99
N LEU A 262 -26.14 -1.46 -6.06
CA LEU A 262 -26.12 0.02 -6.02
C LEU A 262 -25.60 0.64 -7.33
N GLU A 263 -26.22 1.74 -7.79
CA GLU A 263 -25.85 2.44 -9.03
C GLU A 263 -24.36 2.81 -9.12
N LYS A 264 -23.77 3.27 -8.00
CA LYS A 264 -22.34 3.58 -7.91
C LYS A 264 -21.47 2.36 -8.20
N ARG A 265 -21.90 1.17 -7.77
CA ARG A 265 -21.19 -0.10 -8.04
C ARG A 265 -21.34 -0.51 -9.50
N ILE A 266 -22.53 -0.34 -10.09
CA ILE A 266 -22.76 -0.58 -11.54
C ILE A 266 -21.82 0.31 -12.37
N ALA A 267 -21.78 1.62 -12.08
CA ALA A 267 -20.91 2.56 -12.78
C ALA A 267 -19.42 2.16 -12.67
N TRP A 268 -19.00 1.70 -11.48
CA TRP A 268 -17.64 1.17 -11.28
C TRP A 268 -17.38 -0.11 -12.10
N LEU A 269 -18.31 -1.07 -12.11
CA LEU A 269 -18.17 -2.34 -12.87
C LEU A 269 -18.09 -2.09 -14.38
N ILE A 270 -18.92 -1.18 -14.91
CA ILE A 270 -18.85 -0.76 -16.32
C ILE A 270 -17.48 -0.15 -16.62
N LYS A 271 -17.01 0.77 -15.78
CA LYS A 271 -15.68 1.40 -15.95
C LYS A 271 -14.56 0.35 -15.90
N ASP A 272 -14.65 -0.62 -15.00
CA ASP A 272 -13.64 -1.68 -14.88
C ASP A 272 -13.64 -2.63 -16.08
N ARG A 273 -14.81 -3.11 -16.53
CA ARG A 273 -14.92 -3.95 -17.74
C ARG A 273 -14.40 -3.23 -18.99
N LYS A 274 -14.69 -1.93 -19.14
CA LYS A 274 -14.12 -1.10 -20.23
C LYS A 274 -12.60 -1.02 -20.15
N ARG A 275 -12.04 -0.84 -18.96
CA ARG A 275 -10.58 -0.88 -18.73
C ARG A 275 -10.00 -2.24 -19.12
N GLN A 276 -10.62 -3.35 -18.74
CA GLN A 276 -10.18 -4.70 -19.11
C GLN A 276 -10.20 -4.93 -20.63
N ALA A 277 -11.22 -4.42 -21.34
CA ALA A 277 -11.29 -4.47 -22.80
C ALA A 277 -10.16 -3.67 -23.47
N ILE A 278 -9.82 -2.49 -22.95
CA ILE A 278 -8.65 -1.70 -23.37
C ILE A 278 -7.36 -2.49 -23.11
N GLU A 279 -7.18 -3.06 -21.92
CA GLU A 279 -5.97 -3.84 -21.58
C GLU A 279 -5.81 -5.10 -22.45
N LYS A 280 -6.92 -5.79 -22.78
CA LYS A 280 -6.95 -6.93 -23.72
C LYS A 280 -6.55 -6.48 -25.13
N THR A 281 -7.07 -5.35 -25.59
CA THR A 281 -6.67 -4.75 -26.87
C THR A 281 -5.20 -4.34 -26.87
N GLY A 282 -4.71 -3.74 -25.79
CA GLY A 282 -3.31 -3.41 -25.59
C GLY A 282 -2.40 -4.64 -25.63
N ASN A 283 -2.85 -5.81 -25.16
CA ASN A 283 -2.10 -7.07 -25.33
C ASN A 283 -1.97 -7.48 -26.81
N GLY A 284 -3.00 -7.24 -27.63
CA GLY A 284 -2.94 -7.46 -29.08
C GLY A 284 -1.92 -6.55 -29.74
N ILE A 285 -1.95 -5.24 -29.42
CA ILE A 285 -0.98 -4.26 -29.92
C ILE A 285 0.44 -4.63 -29.47
N LYS A 286 0.62 -5.01 -28.20
CA LYS A 286 1.89 -5.51 -27.65
C LYS A 286 2.44 -6.65 -28.51
N ASN A 287 1.62 -7.67 -28.79
CA ASN A 287 2.05 -8.81 -29.59
C ASN A 287 2.45 -8.36 -31.00
N ALA A 288 1.68 -7.49 -31.66
CA ALA A 288 1.99 -6.97 -32.99
C ALA A 288 3.30 -6.16 -33.04
N ILE A 289 3.58 -5.36 -32.01
CA ILE A 289 4.87 -4.65 -31.87
C ILE A 289 6.02 -5.67 -31.76
N LEU A 290 5.86 -6.69 -30.90
CA LEU A 290 6.92 -7.67 -30.66
C LEU A 290 7.20 -8.58 -31.86
N SER A 291 6.17 -8.88 -32.67
CA SER A 291 6.30 -9.61 -33.94
C SER A 291 6.68 -8.74 -35.13
N GLY A 292 6.74 -7.41 -34.97
CA GLY A 292 7.03 -6.47 -36.05
C GLY A 292 5.92 -6.37 -37.10
N THR A 293 4.68 -6.72 -36.75
CA THR A 293 3.52 -6.65 -37.65
C THR A 293 2.74 -5.35 -37.50
N LEU A 294 3.00 -4.56 -36.45
CA LEU A 294 2.51 -3.18 -36.37
C LEU A 294 3.46 -2.25 -37.13
N ASP A 295 2.96 -1.65 -38.21
CA ASP A 295 3.67 -0.65 -38.99
C ASP A 295 3.80 0.68 -38.23
N LEU A 296 4.91 1.40 -38.43
CA LEU A 296 5.16 2.68 -37.76
C LEU A 296 4.26 3.79 -38.29
N ASP A 297 3.87 3.76 -39.57
CA ASP A 297 2.92 4.73 -40.11
C ASP A 297 1.53 4.52 -39.50
N GLU A 298 1.12 3.27 -39.28
CA GLU A 298 -0.11 2.95 -38.54
C GLU A 298 -0.01 3.41 -37.07
N ALA A 299 1.16 3.30 -36.45
CA ALA A 299 1.38 3.79 -35.08
C ALA A 299 1.20 5.32 -34.96
N VAL A 300 1.50 6.09 -36.00
CA VAL A 300 1.26 7.54 -36.04
C VAL A 300 -0.23 7.87 -35.97
N LEU A 301 -1.08 7.05 -36.61
CA LEU A 301 -2.53 7.26 -36.60
C LEU A 301 -3.14 7.15 -35.19
N PHE A 302 -2.55 6.34 -34.31
CA PHE A 302 -2.99 6.28 -32.90
C PHE A 302 -2.73 7.59 -32.14
N ALA A 303 -1.79 8.42 -32.58
CA ALA A 303 -1.49 9.71 -31.95
C ALA A 303 -2.33 10.88 -32.49
N ASP A 304 -3.15 10.64 -33.53
CA ASP A 304 -4.01 11.67 -34.11
C ASP A 304 -5.11 12.11 -33.13
N LEU A 305 -5.44 13.41 -33.14
CA LEU A 305 -6.51 14.00 -32.35
C LEU A 305 -7.89 13.49 -32.76
N GLY A 306 -8.04 13.01 -34.00
CA GLY A 306 -9.28 12.38 -34.49
C GLY A 306 -9.50 10.95 -33.97
N THR A 307 -8.46 10.30 -33.44
CA THR A 307 -8.56 8.93 -32.93
C THR A 307 -9.26 8.89 -31.58
N LYS A 308 -10.19 7.93 -31.41
CA LYS A 308 -10.93 7.78 -30.15
C LYS A 308 -10.00 7.53 -28.97
N VAL A 309 -10.32 8.14 -27.82
CA VAL A 309 -9.51 8.07 -26.60
C VAL A 309 -9.23 6.63 -26.18
N GLU A 310 -10.20 5.73 -26.31
CA GLU A 310 -10.06 4.31 -25.95
C GLU A 310 -8.97 3.61 -26.78
N CYS A 311 -8.84 3.96 -28.06
CA CYS A 311 -7.80 3.45 -28.96
C CYS A 311 -6.42 4.00 -28.57
N GLN A 312 -6.35 5.30 -28.22
CA GLN A 312 -5.13 5.93 -27.72
C GLN A 312 -4.67 5.24 -26.42
N LEU A 313 -5.59 4.96 -25.49
CA LEU A 313 -5.31 4.24 -24.25
C LEU A 313 -4.80 2.83 -24.51
N ALA A 314 -5.42 2.10 -25.44
CA ALA A 314 -4.97 0.75 -25.80
C ALA A 314 -3.58 0.76 -26.43
N PHE A 315 -3.28 1.75 -27.28
CA PHE A 315 -1.97 1.94 -27.88
C PHE A 315 -0.89 2.24 -26.84
N ILE A 316 -1.13 3.20 -25.93
CA ILE A 316 -0.21 3.52 -24.82
C ILE A 316 0.06 2.25 -23.99
N ASP A 317 -0.98 1.49 -23.65
CA ASP A 317 -0.85 0.25 -22.88
C ASP A 317 -0.06 -0.83 -23.65
N GLY A 318 -0.29 -0.96 -24.95
CA GLY A 318 0.40 -1.91 -25.82
C GLY A 318 1.89 -1.62 -25.99
N VAL A 319 2.25 -0.37 -26.31
CA VAL A 319 3.65 0.08 -26.39
C VAL A 319 4.35 -0.15 -25.06
N ARG A 320 3.74 0.30 -23.95
CA ARG A 320 4.27 0.10 -22.59
C ARG A 320 4.55 -1.38 -22.31
N LYS A 321 3.57 -2.26 -22.55
CA LYS A 321 3.72 -3.71 -22.31
C LYS A 321 4.78 -4.35 -23.22
N ALA A 322 4.95 -3.88 -24.46
CA ALA A 322 5.93 -4.45 -25.39
C ALA A 322 7.35 -4.13 -24.95
N VAL A 323 7.56 -2.89 -24.51
CA VAL A 323 8.83 -2.44 -23.93
C VAL A 323 9.12 -3.19 -22.64
N GLU A 324 8.14 -3.31 -21.74
CA GLU A 324 8.28 -4.08 -20.49
C GLU A 324 8.65 -5.55 -20.73
N ALA A 325 7.95 -6.23 -21.64
CA ALA A 325 8.22 -7.62 -21.98
C ALA A 325 9.61 -7.80 -22.58
N SER A 326 10.07 -6.86 -23.40
CA SER A 326 11.43 -6.88 -23.96
C SER A 326 12.48 -6.65 -22.87
N ALA A 327 12.20 -5.77 -21.90
CA ALA A 327 13.13 -5.45 -20.81
C ALA A 327 13.35 -6.61 -19.83
N GLU A 328 12.47 -7.62 -19.81
CA GLU A 328 12.67 -8.83 -19.01
C GLU A 328 13.87 -9.65 -19.49
N THR A 329 14.21 -9.58 -20.78
CA THR A 329 15.28 -10.38 -21.41
C THR A 329 16.39 -9.55 -22.03
N ASP A 330 16.09 -8.37 -22.58
CA ASP A 330 17.03 -7.50 -23.28
C ASP A 330 16.67 -6.01 -23.13
N LEU A 331 17.43 -5.33 -22.28
CA LEU A 331 17.25 -3.89 -22.01
C LEU A 331 17.59 -3.01 -23.22
N ILE A 332 18.53 -3.43 -24.07
CA ILE A 332 18.92 -2.68 -25.27
C ILE A 332 17.76 -2.71 -26.27
N ARG A 333 17.22 -3.90 -26.55
CA ARG A 333 16.03 -4.06 -27.41
C ARG A 333 14.84 -3.27 -26.88
N ALA A 334 14.59 -3.31 -25.56
CA ALA A 334 13.52 -2.53 -24.93
C ALA A 334 13.69 -1.01 -25.14
N THR A 335 14.92 -0.51 -25.01
CA THR A 335 15.25 0.90 -25.21
C THR A 335 15.05 1.31 -26.68
N SER A 336 15.45 0.46 -27.63
CA SER A 336 15.19 0.68 -29.05
C SER A 336 13.70 0.72 -29.37
N LEU A 337 12.91 -0.23 -28.82
CA LEU A 337 11.45 -0.22 -28.97
C LEU A 337 10.83 1.07 -28.42
N TYR A 338 11.22 1.50 -27.21
CA TYR A 338 10.74 2.77 -26.66
C TYR A 338 11.07 3.94 -27.57
N THR A 339 12.29 3.98 -28.12
CA THR A 339 12.74 5.05 -29.03
C THR A 339 11.87 5.14 -30.28
N ASN A 340 11.50 3.99 -30.86
CA ASN A 340 10.66 3.93 -32.07
C ASN A 340 9.25 4.52 -31.88
N TYR A 341 8.69 4.44 -30.66
CA TYR A 341 7.34 4.93 -30.35
C TYR A 341 7.33 6.20 -29.50
N LYS A 342 8.51 6.75 -29.17
CA LYS A 342 8.65 7.87 -28.23
C LYS A 342 7.91 9.11 -28.72
N GLU A 343 8.02 9.44 -30.01
CA GLU A 343 7.41 10.64 -30.57
C GLU A 343 5.88 10.60 -30.50
N GLN A 344 5.27 9.45 -30.76
CA GLN A 344 3.83 9.22 -30.67
C GLN A 344 3.34 9.35 -29.23
N LEU A 345 4.07 8.78 -28.26
CA LEU A 345 3.74 8.95 -26.83
C LEU A 345 3.85 10.41 -26.38
N LEU A 346 4.84 11.16 -26.88
CA LEU A 346 5.00 12.59 -26.59
C LEU A 346 3.95 13.45 -27.30
N ALA A 347 3.48 13.05 -28.48
CA ALA A 347 2.38 13.70 -29.16
C ALA A 347 1.07 13.53 -28.37
N LEU A 348 0.79 12.31 -27.89
CA LEU A 348 -0.34 12.04 -26.99
C LEU A 348 -0.19 12.78 -25.65
N TRP A 349 1.04 13.01 -25.18
CA TRP A 349 1.33 13.88 -24.03
C TRP A 349 1.06 15.37 -24.33
N LYS A 350 0.56 15.77 -25.49
CA LYS A 350 0.09 17.14 -25.70
C LYS A 350 -1.44 17.23 -25.66
N CYS A 351 -2.14 16.11 -25.72
CA CYS A 351 -3.60 16.07 -25.61
C CYS A 351 -4.08 16.51 -24.22
N GLU A 352 -5.26 17.12 -24.16
CA GLU A 352 -5.87 17.61 -22.91
C GLU A 352 -6.74 16.56 -22.19
N PHE A 353 -6.82 15.34 -22.74
CA PHE A 353 -7.60 14.25 -22.13
C PHE A 353 -6.91 13.71 -20.87
N SER A 354 -7.54 13.87 -19.71
CA SER A 354 -7.01 13.40 -18.42
C SER A 354 -6.69 11.90 -18.41
N ALA A 355 -7.58 11.07 -18.97
CA ALA A 355 -7.37 9.62 -19.04
C ALA A 355 -6.09 9.25 -19.82
N VAL A 356 -5.80 9.96 -20.91
CA VAL A 356 -4.57 9.78 -21.71
C VAL A 356 -3.34 10.20 -20.91
N ARG A 357 -3.42 11.33 -20.19
CA ARG A 357 -2.34 11.79 -19.29
C ARG A 357 -2.06 10.80 -18.17
N ASP A 358 -3.09 10.22 -17.57
CA ASP A 358 -2.94 9.23 -16.50
C ASP A 358 -2.29 7.94 -17.03
N ALA A 359 -2.72 7.46 -18.20
CA ALA A 359 -2.13 6.30 -18.86
C ALA A 359 -0.66 6.51 -19.23
N LEU A 360 -0.32 7.68 -19.79
CA LEU A 360 1.05 8.05 -20.12
C LEU A 360 1.92 8.22 -18.86
N THR A 361 1.38 8.86 -17.81
CA THR A 361 2.08 8.99 -16.51
C THR A 361 2.46 7.61 -15.97
N LYS A 362 1.51 6.68 -15.95
CA LYS A 362 1.75 5.28 -15.57
C LYS A 362 2.79 4.62 -16.48
N ALA A 363 2.72 4.82 -17.80
CA ALA A 363 3.69 4.26 -18.72
C ALA A 363 5.11 4.78 -18.44
N PHE A 364 5.28 6.10 -18.35
CA PHE A 364 6.59 6.71 -18.10
C PHE A 364 7.18 6.33 -16.75
N PHE A 365 6.38 6.24 -15.68
CA PHE A 365 6.90 5.76 -14.38
C PHE A 365 7.35 4.31 -14.44
N ARG A 366 6.61 3.43 -15.12
CA ARG A 366 7.00 2.02 -15.25
C ARG A 366 8.26 1.86 -16.09
N LEU A 367 8.36 2.58 -17.20
CA LEU A 367 9.57 2.60 -18.03
C LEU A 367 10.77 3.22 -17.30
N HIS A 368 10.54 4.21 -16.43
CA HIS A 368 11.57 4.78 -15.56
C HIS A 368 12.08 3.75 -14.53
N SER A 369 11.19 2.99 -13.91
CA SER A 369 11.59 1.91 -12.99
C SER A 369 12.40 0.79 -13.66
N LEU A 370 12.32 0.69 -14.99
CA LEU A 370 13.14 -0.20 -15.83
C LEU A 370 14.44 0.44 -16.32
N LYS A 371 14.72 1.70 -15.94
CA LYS A 371 15.85 2.52 -16.41
C LYS A 371 15.82 2.83 -17.91
N ILE A 372 14.65 2.77 -18.55
CA ILE A 372 14.45 3.10 -19.98
C ILE A 372 14.15 4.59 -20.15
N VAL A 373 13.41 5.17 -19.21
CA VAL A 373 13.13 6.62 -19.14
C VAL A 373 13.99 7.20 -18.01
N THR A 374 14.66 8.32 -18.26
CA THR A 374 15.54 8.98 -17.28
C THR A 374 14.78 9.97 -16.39
N ASP A 375 15.37 10.34 -15.25
CA ASP A 375 14.82 11.40 -14.37
C ASP A 375 14.60 12.71 -15.14
N THR A 376 15.59 13.14 -15.94
CA THR A 376 15.49 14.33 -16.80
C THR A 376 14.30 14.25 -17.76
N SER A 377 13.99 13.05 -18.30
CA SER A 377 12.86 12.87 -19.21
C SER A 377 11.53 13.03 -18.47
N LEU A 378 11.43 12.56 -17.22
CA LEU A 378 10.26 12.78 -16.38
C LEU A 378 10.11 14.27 -16.01
N GLU A 379 11.21 14.93 -15.65
CA GLU A 379 11.22 16.36 -15.31
C GLU A 379 10.73 17.24 -16.46
N LEU A 380 11.16 16.95 -17.70
CA LEU A 380 10.68 17.65 -18.91
C LEU A 380 9.17 17.47 -19.14
N LEU A 381 8.59 16.37 -18.66
CA LEU A 381 7.15 16.12 -18.69
C LEU A 381 6.42 16.70 -17.48
N GLY A 382 7.14 17.34 -16.55
CA GLY A 382 6.60 17.77 -15.26
C GLY A 382 6.19 16.60 -14.37
N LEU A 383 6.72 15.40 -14.61
CA LEU A 383 6.47 14.20 -13.82
C LEU A 383 7.53 14.07 -12.73
N THR A 384 7.11 13.71 -11.52
CA THR A 384 8.02 13.42 -10.42
C THR A 384 7.60 12.11 -9.77
N VAL A 385 8.57 11.22 -9.55
CA VAL A 385 8.33 9.96 -8.88
C VAL A 385 8.19 10.21 -7.38
N PRO A 386 7.07 9.81 -6.75
CA PRO A 386 6.89 9.93 -5.32
C PRO A 386 7.65 8.82 -4.56
N ALA A 387 7.93 9.07 -3.28
CA ALA A 387 8.54 8.09 -2.39
C ALA A 387 7.52 7.03 -1.97
N LEU A 388 7.36 5.96 -2.76
CA LEU A 388 6.41 4.89 -2.46
C LEU A 388 6.92 3.96 -1.33
N SER A 389 8.21 3.68 -1.25
CA SER A 389 8.79 2.84 -0.18
C SER A 389 9.43 3.66 0.96
N GLY A 390 9.66 4.96 0.73
CA GLY A 390 10.42 5.84 1.63
C GLY A 390 9.54 6.60 2.62
N PRO A 391 10.12 7.51 3.41
CA PRO A 391 9.32 8.36 4.29
C PRO A 391 8.29 9.15 3.49
N PHE A 392 7.04 9.09 3.95
CA PHE A 392 5.92 9.87 3.44
C PHE A 392 6.21 11.37 3.57
N SER A 393 7.01 11.76 4.57
CA SER A 393 7.50 13.14 4.69
C SER A 393 8.31 13.61 3.47
N ALA A 394 8.94 12.71 2.69
CA ALA A 394 9.60 13.08 1.44
C ALA A 394 8.62 13.55 0.35
N ASN A 395 7.34 13.18 0.44
CA ASN A 395 6.29 13.63 -0.47
C ASN A 395 5.73 15.01 -0.09
N LEU A 396 6.12 15.59 1.04
CA LEU A 396 5.66 16.92 1.46
C LEU A 396 6.01 18.03 0.47
N ARG A 397 7.07 17.85 -0.32
CA ARG A 397 7.42 18.77 -1.41
C ARG A 397 6.27 18.97 -2.42
N PHE A 398 5.39 17.98 -2.57
CA PHE A 398 4.23 18.02 -3.46
C PHE A 398 2.97 18.60 -2.80
N LEU A 399 3.03 18.91 -1.51
CA LEU A 399 1.94 19.44 -0.70
C LEU A 399 2.25 20.84 -0.16
N GLN A 400 3.33 21.48 -0.64
CA GLN A 400 3.74 22.80 -0.13
C GLN A 400 2.69 23.89 -0.31
N PRO A 401 1.96 23.99 -1.46
CA PRO A 401 0.88 24.95 -1.60
C PRO A 401 -0.23 24.75 -0.56
N GLU A 402 -0.67 23.51 -0.37
CA GLU A 402 -1.72 23.14 0.57
C GLU A 402 -1.30 23.40 2.02
N ILE A 403 -0.07 23.04 2.38
CA ILE A 403 0.50 23.31 3.71
C ILE A 403 0.60 24.81 3.96
N ALA A 404 1.07 25.60 2.97
CA ALA A 404 1.17 27.04 3.12
C ALA A 404 -0.20 27.67 3.40
N GLU A 405 -1.25 27.19 2.73
CA GLU A 405 -2.61 27.66 2.96
C GLU A 405 -3.15 27.24 4.33
N ILE A 406 -2.95 25.98 4.74
CA ILE A 406 -3.33 25.49 6.08
C ILE A 406 -2.64 26.34 7.17
N ARG A 407 -1.37 26.71 6.99
CA ARG A 407 -0.67 27.59 7.94
C ARG A 407 -1.35 28.96 8.04
N LYS A 408 -1.82 29.55 6.92
CA LYS A 408 -2.56 30.82 6.97
C LYS A 408 -3.88 30.65 7.70
N ILE A 409 -4.63 29.60 7.39
CA ILE A 409 -5.92 29.30 8.03
C ILE A 409 -5.74 29.17 9.54
N ILE A 410 -4.75 28.41 10.00
CA ILE A 410 -4.45 28.27 11.44
C ILE A 410 -4.17 29.64 12.09
N LYS A 411 -3.37 30.51 11.45
CA LYS A 411 -3.12 31.87 11.97
C LYS A 411 -4.42 32.66 12.10
N VAL A 412 -5.24 32.67 11.06
CA VAL A 412 -6.50 33.40 11.04
C VAL A 412 -7.45 32.88 12.14
N ILE A 413 -7.54 31.57 12.31
CA ILE A 413 -8.36 30.96 13.37
C ILE A 413 -7.89 31.42 14.76
N ILE A 414 -6.58 31.37 15.03
CA ILE A 414 -6.03 31.77 16.33
C ILE A 414 -6.22 33.28 16.57
N GLU A 415 -5.98 34.11 15.56
CA GLU A 415 -5.90 35.57 15.71
C GLU A 415 -7.27 36.26 15.66
N THR A 416 -8.23 35.71 14.89
CA THR A 416 -9.46 36.42 14.53
C THR A 416 -10.75 35.64 14.79
N ASP A 417 -10.70 34.30 14.91
CA ASP A 417 -11.89 33.46 15.06
C ASP A 417 -11.94 32.83 16.46
N ALA A 418 -12.28 33.66 17.45
CA ALA A 418 -12.38 33.22 18.84
C ALA A 418 -13.43 32.11 19.02
N GLU A 419 -14.48 32.08 18.20
CA GLU A 419 -15.52 31.07 18.24
C GLU A 419 -14.97 29.70 17.81
N LEU A 420 -14.42 29.58 16.60
CA LEU A 420 -13.85 28.32 16.13
C LEU A 420 -12.68 27.88 17.00
N SER A 421 -11.80 28.81 17.41
CA SER A 421 -10.67 28.51 18.29
C SER A 421 -11.09 28.00 19.68
N SER A 422 -12.32 28.31 20.13
CA SER A 422 -12.88 27.77 21.38
C SER A 422 -13.32 26.31 21.25
N TYR A 423 -13.62 25.86 20.03
CA TYR A 423 -14.06 24.50 19.73
C TYR A 423 -12.91 23.56 19.38
N ILE A 424 -11.85 24.04 18.73
CA ILE A 424 -10.83 23.17 18.14
C ILE A 424 -9.42 23.46 18.66
N TYR A 425 -8.55 22.47 18.56
CA TYR A 425 -7.11 22.70 18.67
C TYR A 425 -6.58 23.30 17.36
N PRO A 426 -5.60 24.23 17.40
CA PRO A 426 -4.99 24.81 16.21
C PRO A 426 -3.98 23.85 15.56
N VAL A 427 -4.44 22.63 15.24
CA VAL A 427 -3.64 21.54 14.66
C VAL A 427 -4.46 20.86 13.58
N PHE A 428 -3.87 20.78 12.39
CA PHE A 428 -4.38 20.02 11.25
C PHE A 428 -3.50 18.80 11.02
N LEU A 429 -4.15 17.66 10.76
CA LEU A 429 -3.53 16.44 10.28
C LEU A 429 -3.72 16.37 8.77
N ILE A 430 -2.63 16.34 8.01
CA ILE A 430 -2.66 16.13 6.56
C ILE A 430 -2.33 14.67 6.29
N TYR A 431 -3.22 13.97 5.59
CA TYR A 431 -3.04 12.54 5.30
C TYR A 431 -3.50 12.21 3.88
N GLY A 432 -3.78 10.94 3.62
CA GLY A 432 -4.35 10.51 2.34
C GLY A 432 -3.35 10.14 1.27
N SER A 433 -3.89 9.95 0.06
CA SER A 433 -3.20 9.32 -1.06
C SER A 433 -2.01 10.13 -1.60
N ARG A 434 -2.09 11.47 -1.58
CA ARG A 434 -1.00 12.37 -2.03
C ARG A 434 0.21 12.33 -1.11
N LEU A 435 0.00 12.41 0.21
CA LEU A 435 1.08 12.26 1.19
C LEU A 435 1.77 10.90 1.05
N LYS A 436 0.97 9.85 0.85
CA LYS A 436 1.44 8.48 0.65
C LYS A 436 2.03 8.23 -0.75
N GLY A 437 1.98 9.20 -1.65
CA GLY A 437 2.63 9.13 -2.95
C GLY A 437 1.95 8.21 -3.98
N TYR A 438 0.68 7.85 -3.80
CA TYR A 438 -0.06 7.10 -4.82
C TYR A 438 -1.25 7.86 -5.40
N GLY A 439 -1.63 8.98 -4.79
CA GLY A 439 -2.64 9.89 -5.31
C GLY A 439 -2.21 10.53 -6.63
N ASP A 440 -3.19 10.99 -7.39
CA ASP A 440 -2.97 11.81 -8.57
C ASP A 440 -2.73 13.27 -8.14
N LYS A 441 -2.13 14.09 -9.02
CA LYS A 441 -1.91 15.51 -8.73
C LYS A 441 -3.22 16.27 -8.50
N THR A 442 -4.30 15.78 -9.11
CA THR A 442 -5.65 16.33 -8.99
C THR A 442 -6.45 15.70 -7.85
N SER A 443 -5.88 14.74 -7.10
CA SER A 443 -6.54 14.21 -5.91
C SER A 443 -6.61 15.30 -4.84
N ASP A 444 -7.72 15.33 -4.12
CA ASP A 444 -7.89 16.26 -3.00
C ASP A 444 -6.88 15.96 -1.89
N CYS A 445 -6.60 16.98 -1.07
CA CYS A 445 -5.83 16.80 0.15
C CYS A 445 -6.79 16.40 1.27
N ASP A 446 -6.56 15.24 1.89
CA ASP A 446 -7.34 14.81 3.05
C ASP A 446 -6.80 15.50 4.32
N ALA A 447 -7.70 16.04 5.13
CA ALA A 447 -7.34 16.72 6.37
C ALA A 447 -8.24 16.34 7.55
N ALA A 448 -7.67 16.36 8.75
CA ALA A 448 -8.41 16.18 9.99
C ALA A 448 -8.01 17.22 11.04
N ILE A 449 -8.88 17.42 12.02
CA ILE A 449 -8.66 18.31 13.16
C ILE A 449 -9.06 17.62 14.47
N PHE A 450 -8.69 18.24 15.59
CA PHE A 450 -9.11 17.81 16.92
C PHE A 450 -10.10 18.79 17.52
N VAL A 451 -11.26 18.29 17.95
CA VAL A 451 -12.27 19.05 18.68
C VAL A 451 -12.02 18.90 20.18
N ARG A 452 -12.05 20.02 20.91
CA ARG A 452 -11.73 20.08 22.34
C ARG A 452 -12.76 19.32 23.17
N GLN A 453 -12.29 18.75 24.27
CA GLN A 453 -13.02 17.90 25.20
C GLN A 453 -14.23 18.51 25.91
N ASN A 454 -14.38 19.83 25.85
CA ASN A 454 -15.51 20.53 26.45
C ASN A 454 -16.51 21.02 25.41
N THR A 455 -16.29 20.70 24.14
CA THR A 455 -17.20 21.06 23.05
C THR A 455 -18.35 20.07 23.05
N ASP A 456 -19.59 20.54 22.87
CA ASP A 456 -20.79 19.69 22.80
C ASP A 456 -21.11 19.26 21.37
N VAL A 457 -21.49 17.99 21.14
CA VAL A 457 -21.62 17.41 19.78
C VAL A 457 -22.60 18.16 18.91
N ARG A 458 -23.53 18.88 19.53
CA ARG A 458 -24.49 19.75 18.85
C ARG A 458 -23.82 20.86 18.03
N TYR A 459 -22.56 21.21 18.32
CA TYR A 459 -21.79 22.18 17.53
C TYR A 459 -21.15 21.58 16.28
N LYS A 460 -21.34 20.28 15.98
CA LYS A 460 -20.76 19.62 14.80
C LYS A 460 -21.03 20.37 13.50
N GLU A 461 -22.28 20.73 13.22
CA GLU A 461 -22.62 21.45 11.99
C GLU A 461 -22.09 22.90 12.01
N THR A 462 -22.10 23.57 13.17
CA THR A 462 -21.50 24.91 13.33
C THR A 462 -20.00 24.91 13.01
N ILE A 463 -19.24 23.96 13.58
CA ILE A 463 -17.81 23.81 13.32
C ILE A 463 -17.55 23.55 11.84
N LYS A 464 -18.36 22.69 11.22
CA LYS A 464 -18.27 22.38 9.78
C LYS A 464 -18.54 23.60 8.91
N GLU A 465 -19.59 24.38 9.21
CA GLU A 465 -19.91 25.62 8.51
C GLU A 465 -18.76 26.64 8.62
N LEU A 466 -18.23 26.84 9.83
CA LEU A 466 -17.08 27.73 10.07
C LEU A 466 -15.85 27.27 9.28
N LEU A 467 -15.48 25.99 9.33
CA LEU A 467 -14.37 25.44 8.55
C LEU A 467 -14.57 25.62 7.05
N ASN A 468 -15.79 25.40 6.55
CA ASN A 468 -16.10 25.57 5.13
C ASN A 468 -15.87 27.02 4.66
N THR A 469 -16.05 28.03 5.52
CA THR A 469 -15.73 29.42 5.13
C THR A 469 -14.25 29.62 4.79
N TYR A 470 -13.35 28.88 5.44
CA TYR A 470 -11.91 28.93 5.19
C TYR A 470 -11.47 28.08 4.01
N PHE A 471 -12.12 26.93 3.76
CA PHE A 471 -11.72 25.99 2.71
C PHE A 471 -12.42 26.19 1.36
N ALA A 472 -13.63 26.75 1.33
CA ALA A 472 -14.44 26.90 0.12
C ALA A 472 -13.75 27.71 -0.99
N GLN A 473 -12.91 28.69 -0.62
CA GLN A 473 -12.22 29.54 -1.57
C GLN A 473 -11.06 28.82 -2.28
N ASN A 474 -10.51 27.78 -1.67
CA ASN A 474 -9.24 27.21 -2.09
C ASN A 474 -9.36 25.81 -2.75
N LYS A 475 -10.51 25.12 -2.62
CA LYS A 475 -10.72 23.74 -3.12
C LYS A 475 -9.60 22.75 -2.73
N ILE A 476 -8.92 23.00 -1.61
CA ILE A 476 -7.77 22.21 -1.16
C ILE A 476 -8.24 20.94 -0.45
N ILE A 477 -9.29 21.07 0.36
CA ILE A 477 -9.88 20.01 1.18
C ILE A 477 -11.38 20.04 0.93
N ASN A 478 -11.94 18.91 0.49
CA ASN A 478 -13.37 18.76 0.28
C ASN A 478 -14.11 18.46 1.60
N GLU A 479 -13.49 17.68 2.49
CA GLU A 479 -14.07 17.29 3.77
C GLU A 479 -12.98 17.23 4.85
N VAL A 480 -13.29 17.76 6.04
CA VAL A 480 -12.38 17.71 7.21
C VAL A 480 -12.93 16.70 8.20
N VAL A 481 -12.13 15.69 8.53
CA VAL A 481 -12.46 14.73 9.59
C VAL A 481 -12.26 15.37 10.97
N MET A 482 -13.21 15.16 11.88
CA MET A 482 -13.17 15.71 13.23
C MET A 482 -12.94 14.60 14.25
N PHE A 483 -11.80 14.64 14.93
CA PHE A 483 -11.54 13.80 16.10
C PHE A 483 -12.05 14.49 17.34
N TRP A 484 -13.19 14.02 17.85
CA TRP A 484 -13.74 14.49 19.11
C TRP A 484 -12.95 13.94 20.27
N LEU A 485 -12.47 14.81 21.15
CA LEU A 485 -11.71 14.39 22.32
C LEU A 485 -12.60 14.32 23.56
N ASP A 486 -12.32 13.36 24.42
CA ASP A 486 -12.84 13.25 25.79
C ASP A 486 -11.66 13.19 26.75
N LYS A 487 -11.95 13.32 28.05
CA LYS A 487 -11.02 12.95 29.12
C LYS A 487 -11.39 11.57 29.68
N ASP A 488 -10.39 10.75 29.92
CA ASP A 488 -10.57 9.51 30.68
C ASP A 488 -10.49 9.76 32.20
N ASP A 489 -10.62 8.70 32.99
CA ASP A 489 -10.58 8.77 34.46
C ASP A 489 -9.23 9.27 35.01
N ASN A 490 -8.17 9.24 34.21
CA ASN A 490 -6.82 9.70 34.55
C ASN A 490 -6.51 11.10 33.98
N ASP A 491 -7.53 11.83 33.51
CA ASP A 491 -7.41 13.13 32.85
C ASP A 491 -6.64 13.10 31.50
N ALA A 492 -6.38 11.91 30.95
CA ALA A 492 -5.74 11.76 29.65
C ALA A 492 -6.76 11.99 28.52
N LEU A 493 -6.30 12.52 27.40
CA LEU A 493 -7.16 12.74 26.24
C LEU A 493 -7.38 11.41 25.52
N ARG A 494 -8.62 11.16 25.11
CA ARG A 494 -8.98 10.04 24.24
C ARG A 494 -9.87 10.52 23.12
N VAL A 495 -9.87 9.83 21.98
CA VAL A 495 -10.87 10.06 20.94
C VAL A 495 -12.19 9.43 21.39
N HIS A 496 -13.28 10.17 21.27
CA HIS A 496 -14.65 9.71 21.46
C HIS A 496 -15.07 8.83 20.27
N ASP A 497 -15.43 7.58 20.53
CA ASP A 497 -15.95 6.66 19.51
C ASP A 497 -17.49 6.77 19.50
N PHE A 498 -18.05 7.25 18.40
CA PHE A 498 -19.50 7.39 18.23
C PHE A 498 -20.15 6.06 17.85
N ASP A 499 -21.40 5.84 18.30
CA ASP A 499 -22.19 4.67 17.87
C ASP A 499 -22.59 4.76 16.39
N ASP A 500 -22.84 5.98 15.90
CA ASP A 500 -23.18 6.25 14.50
C ASP A 500 -21.91 6.45 13.67
N SER A 501 -21.70 5.55 12.70
CA SER A 501 -20.60 5.66 11.75
C SER A 501 -20.84 6.86 10.83
N SER A 502 -19.94 7.84 10.88
CA SER A 502 -19.94 8.99 9.98
C SER A 502 -18.54 9.16 9.42
N PRO A 503 -18.38 9.31 8.09
CA PRO A 503 -17.06 9.45 7.48
C PRO A 503 -16.33 10.74 7.90
N LEU A 504 -17.05 11.70 8.50
CA LEU A 504 -16.53 12.97 9.02
C LEU A 504 -16.12 12.90 10.50
N LEU A 505 -16.41 11.81 11.21
CA LEU A 505 -16.07 11.64 12.62
C LEU A 505 -14.94 10.61 12.72
N GLY A 506 -13.78 11.08 13.18
CA GLY A 506 -12.62 10.22 13.36
C GLY A 506 -12.77 9.37 14.62
N GLU A 507 -12.41 8.10 14.54
CA GLU A 507 -12.50 7.15 15.65
C GLU A 507 -11.12 6.88 16.27
N SER A 508 -11.10 6.42 17.52
CA SER A 508 -9.87 6.15 18.26
C SER A 508 -9.00 5.08 17.58
N HIS A 509 -9.58 4.17 16.82
CA HIS A 509 -8.82 3.16 16.12
C HIS A 509 -8.22 3.64 14.80
N TRP A 510 -8.47 4.88 14.35
CA TRP A 510 -7.88 5.46 13.12
C TRP A 510 -6.42 5.88 13.35
N THR A 511 -5.61 4.95 13.86
CA THR A 511 -4.19 5.12 14.16
C THR A 511 -3.38 5.43 12.90
N HIS A 512 -3.85 5.00 11.73
CA HIS A 512 -3.27 5.39 10.46
C HIS A 512 -3.35 6.90 10.18
N VAL A 513 -4.36 7.60 10.70
CA VAL A 513 -4.42 9.07 10.66
C VAL A 513 -3.60 9.65 11.80
N LEU A 514 -3.86 9.25 13.05
CA LEU A 514 -3.21 9.82 14.23
C LEU A 514 -1.67 9.70 14.18
N PHE A 515 -1.15 8.56 13.73
CA PHE A 515 0.28 8.30 13.64
C PHE A 515 0.85 8.44 12.23
N GLY A 516 0.04 8.29 11.17
CA GLY A 516 0.48 8.32 9.78
C GLY A 516 0.32 9.68 9.06
N ALA A 517 -0.40 10.64 9.66
CA ALA A 517 -0.56 11.99 9.11
C ALA A 517 0.62 12.93 9.44
N VAL A 518 0.79 13.96 8.63
CA VAL A 518 1.65 15.11 8.93
C VAL A 518 0.88 16.08 9.82
N TRP A 519 1.52 16.56 10.88
CA TRP A 519 0.92 17.50 11.84
C TRP A 519 1.35 18.92 11.50
N VAL A 520 0.40 19.82 11.29
CA VAL A 520 0.63 21.25 11.03
C VAL A 520 -0.13 22.07 12.07
N GLY A 521 0.58 22.86 12.88
CA GLY A 521 -0.05 23.56 13.99
C GLY A 521 0.94 24.29 14.89
N THR A 522 0.43 24.94 15.92
CA THR A 522 1.29 25.57 16.94
C THR A 522 2.07 24.50 17.69
N GLU A 523 3.35 24.75 17.97
CA GLU A 523 4.21 23.79 18.68
C GLU A 523 3.61 23.33 20.02
N SER A 524 3.03 24.26 20.80
CA SER A 524 2.42 23.96 22.10
C SER A 524 1.23 23.00 21.99
N ALA A 525 0.29 23.24 21.08
CA ALA A 525 -0.87 22.36 20.88
C ALA A 525 -0.47 20.98 20.34
N ILE A 526 0.52 20.91 19.43
CA ILE A 526 1.04 19.62 18.95
C ILE A 526 1.66 18.83 20.10
N HIS A 527 2.46 19.49 20.95
CA HIS A 527 3.08 18.86 22.10
C HIS A 527 2.03 18.37 23.12
N GLU A 528 1.03 19.21 23.44
CA GLU A 528 -0.09 18.84 24.31
C GLU A 528 -0.81 17.59 23.81
N LEU A 529 -1.26 17.60 22.54
CA LEU A 529 -1.98 16.49 21.94
C LEU A 529 -1.12 15.22 21.90
N ARG A 530 0.15 15.29 21.52
CA ARG A 530 1.02 14.10 21.52
C ARG A 530 1.14 13.48 22.90
N ASN A 531 1.32 14.32 23.91
CA ASN A 531 1.53 13.86 25.28
C ASN A 531 0.25 13.29 25.87
N ALA A 532 -0.87 13.98 25.71
CA ALA A 532 -2.12 13.62 26.36
C ALA A 532 -2.95 12.59 25.56
N LEU A 533 -2.86 12.60 24.22
CA LEU A 533 -3.66 11.74 23.34
C LEU A 533 -2.92 10.49 22.83
N LEU A 534 -1.65 10.62 22.41
CA LEU A 534 -0.95 9.51 21.75
C LEU A 534 -0.25 8.55 22.73
N VAL A 535 0.25 9.05 23.86
CA VAL A 535 0.92 8.23 24.88
C VAL A 535 0.06 7.04 25.36
N PRO A 536 -1.26 7.18 25.60
CA PRO A 536 -2.12 6.06 25.97
C PRO A 536 -2.08 4.86 25.00
N TYR A 537 -1.77 5.07 23.71
CA TYR A 537 -1.69 3.98 22.72
C TYR A 537 -0.48 3.06 22.93
N PHE A 538 0.53 3.49 23.69
CA PHE A 538 1.71 2.66 23.98
C PHE A 538 1.44 1.65 25.11
N TYR A 539 0.36 1.79 25.86
CA TYR A 539 0.03 0.91 26.97
C TYR A 539 -1.04 -0.10 26.57
N ASP A 540 -0.79 -1.40 26.80
CA ASP A 540 -1.83 -2.43 26.69
C ASP A 540 -2.68 -2.49 27.97
N ASN A 541 -3.64 -1.58 28.03
CA ASN A 541 -4.59 -1.47 29.13
C ASN A 541 -5.75 -2.50 29.03
N GLY A 542 -5.66 -3.49 28.13
CA GLY A 542 -6.73 -4.47 27.94
C GLY A 542 -8.00 -3.92 27.30
N ARG A 543 -7.93 -2.71 26.70
CA ARG A 543 -9.07 -2.07 26.01
C ARG A 543 -9.59 -2.99 24.91
N ILE A 544 -10.90 -3.18 24.89
CA ILE A 544 -11.62 -3.94 23.86
C ILE A 544 -12.37 -2.95 22.96
N LEU A 545 -12.20 -3.09 21.65
CA LEU A 545 -12.94 -2.38 20.61
C LEU A 545 -13.54 -3.43 19.68
N HIS A 546 -14.84 -3.34 19.39
CA HIS A 546 -15.56 -4.30 18.53
C HIS A 546 -15.27 -5.78 18.90
N ASN A 547 -15.31 -6.10 20.20
CA ASN A 547 -15.02 -7.44 20.76
C ASN A 547 -13.59 -7.97 20.51
N ARG A 548 -12.64 -7.09 20.18
CA ARG A 548 -11.24 -7.44 19.93
C ARG A 548 -10.32 -6.54 20.75
N LYS A 549 -9.10 -6.99 21.03
CA LYS A 549 -8.07 -6.15 21.68
C LYS A 549 -7.80 -4.93 20.81
N ALA A 550 -7.92 -3.73 21.39
CA ALA A 550 -7.78 -2.45 20.69
C ALA A 550 -6.43 -2.35 19.97
N ARG A 551 -5.34 -2.76 20.64
CA ARG A 551 -3.99 -2.77 20.06
C ARG A 551 -3.90 -3.56 18.74
N LYS A 552 -4.57 -4.71 18.65
CA LYS A 552 -4.60 -5.50 17.42
C LYS A 552 -5.27 -4.72 16.28
N ILE A 553 -6.38 -4.04 16.57
CA ILE A 553 -7.06 -3.18 15.59
C ILE A 553 -6.15 -2.02 15.19
N TYR A 554 -5.47 -1.37 16.14
CA TYR A 554 -4.54 -0.26 15.86
C TYR A 554 -3.42 -0.65 14.89
N ILE A 555 -2.86 -1.85 15.04
CA ILE A 555 -1.81 -2.36 14.15
C ILE A 555 -2.40 -2.73 12.78
N GLU A 556 -3.56 -3.37 12.73
CA GLU A 556 -4.26 -3.69 11.48
C GLU A 556 -4.62 -2.43 10.69
N GLU A 557 -4.99 -1.34 11.36
CA GLU A 557 -5.29 -0.06 10.73
C GLU A 557 -4.04 0.58 10.11
N LEU A 558 -2.90 0.54 10.81
CA LEU A 558 -1.61 0.95 10.25
C LEU A 558 -1.23 0.11 9.03
N GLU A 559 -1.45 -1.21 9.08
CA GLU A 559 -1.18 -2.13 7.97
C GLU A 559 -2.08 -1.87 6.77
N ARG A 560 -3.40 -1.80 6.99
CA ARG A 560 -4.41 -1.58 5.97
C ARG A 560 -4.06 -0.35 5.15
N ASP A 561 -3.71 0.72 5.84
CA ASP A 561 -3.45 2.02 5.22
C ASP A 561 -2.03 2.13 4.60
N SER A 562 -1.01 1.63 5.30
CA SER A 562 0.39 1.78 4.85
C SER A 562 0.77 0.79 3.76
N VAL A 563 0.13 -0.39 3.74
CA VAL A 563 0.49 -1.53 2.90
C VAL A 563 -0.66 -1.90 1.96
N GLN A 564 -1.78 -2.40 2.49
CA GLN A 564 -2.82 -3.06 1.68
C GLN A 564 -3.48 -2.12 0.70
N TYR A 565 -4.31 -1.18 1.19
CA TYR A 565 -5.07 -0.25 0.36
C TYR A 565 -4.14 0.54 -0.57
N ARG A 566 -3.06 1.07 -0.02
CA ARG A 566 -2.06 1.87 -0.73
C ARG A 566 -1.43 1.14 -1.90
N LEU A 567 -0.85 -0.04 -1.67
CA LEU A 567 -0.06 -0.71 -2.69
C LEU A 567 -0.94 -1.53 -3.65
N MET A 568 -1.98 -2.20 -3.15
CA MET A 568 -2.83 -3.08 -3.96
C MET A 568 -3.76 -2.31 -4.89
N HIS A 569 -4.37 -1.22 -4.41
CA HIS A 569 -5.38 -0.52 -5.19
C HIS A 569 -4.82 0.13 -6.46
N ARG A 570 -3.94 1.12 -6.31
CA ARG A 570 -3.32 1.80 -7.45
C ARG A 570 -1.84 2.09 -7.27
N GLY A 571 -1.33 2.11 -6.04
CA GLY A 571 0.02 2.58 -5.75
C GLY A 571 1.07 1.79 -6.51
N PHE A 572 1.21 0.49 -6.26
CA PHE A 572 2.35 -0.25 -6.82
C PHE A 572 2.28 -0.38 -8.36
N ALA A 573 1.12 -0.77 -8.90
CA ALA A 573 0.94 -1.03 -10.32
C ALA A 573 1.08 0.21 -11.23
N LYS A 574 0.95 1.41 -10.65
CA LYS A 574 1.15 2.70 -11.33
C LYS A 574 2.62 2.97 -11.60
N PHE A 575 3.52 2.61 -10.68
CA PHE A 575 4.94 2.94 -10.77
C PHE A 575 5.81 1.78 -11.27
N TYR A 576 5.39 0.53 -11.05
CA TYR A 576 6.25 -0.62 -11.32
C TYR A 576 5.61 -1.61 -12.31
N PRO A 577 6.40 -2.16 -13.25
CA PRO A 577 5.98 -3.28 -14.08
C PRO A 577 5.80 -4.53 -13.22
N ARG A 578 5.10 -5.52 -13.77
CA ARG A 578 4.90 -6.79 -13.06
C ARG A 578 6.22 -7.59 -13.07
N ARG A 579 6.60 -8.16 -11.94
CA ARG A 579 7.76 -9.04 -11.78
C ARG A 579 7.39 -10.24 -10.92
N GLY A 580 7.74 -11.45 -11.41
CA GLY A 580 7.45 -12.69 -10.69
C GLY A 580 5.96 -13.07 -10.65
N GLY A 581 5.56 -13.70 -9.55
CA GLY A 581 4.23 -14.26 -9.31
C GLY A 581 4.05 -15.71 -9.75
N ILE A 582 2.87 -16.27 -9.47
CA ILE A 582 2.50 -17.63 -9.86
C ILE A 582 1.86 -17.55 -11.26
N LYS A 583 2.52 -18.17 -12.25
CA LYS A 583 2.12 -18.19 -13.65
C LYS A 583 1.60 -19.57 -14.05
N THR A 584 0.67 -20.11 -13.28
CA THR A 584 0.02 -21.38 -13.57
C THR A 584 -1.40 -21.16 -14.10
N PRO A 585 -1.99 -22.13 -14.82
CA PRO A 585 -3.38 -22.04 -15.27
C PRO A 585 -4.38 -21.75 -14.15
N HIS A 586 -4.20 -22.35 -12.96
CA HIS A 586 -5.08 -22.17 -11.83
C HIS A 586 -4.66 -21.05 -10.87
N ALA A 587 -3.68 -20.22 -11.25
CA ALA A 587 -3.15 -19.17 -10.38
C ALA A 587 -4.25 -18.22 -9.86
N SER A 588 -5.30 -17.96 -10.63
CA SER A 588 -6.42 -17.11 -10.22
C SER A 588 -7.15 -17.59 -8.96
N LEU A 589 -7.14 -18.89 -8.64
CA LEU A 589 -7.81 -19.44 -7.46
C LEU A 589 -7.23 -18.88 -6.15
N ILE A 590 -5.95 -18.55 -6.14
CA ILE A 590 -5.23 -17.97 -4.98
C ILE A 590 -4.87 -16.48 -5.21
N ASP A 591 -5.58 -15.85 -6.14
CA ASP A 591 -5.33 -14.48 -6.57
C ASP A 591 -3.94 -14.29 -7.20
N GLY A 592 -3.35 -15.33 -7.79
CA GLY A 592 -2.00 -15.36 -8.38
C GLY A 592 -1.74 -14.28 -9.43
N HIS A 593 -2.78 -13.68 -10.00
CA HIS A 593 -2.68 -12.55 -10.92
C HIS A 593 -2.57 -11.18 -10.24
N SER A 594 -2.81 -11.08 -8.94
CA SER A 594 -2.75 -9.81 -8.21
C SER A 594 -1.31 -9.34 -7.97
N ARG A 595 -1.17 -8.08 -7.53
CA ARG A 595 0.15 -7.51 -7.17
C ARG A 595 0.74 -8.11 -5.91
N PHE A 596 -0.06 -8.74 -5.06
CA PHE A 596 0.41 -9.41 -3.85
C PHE A 596 1.52 -10.44 -4.14
N TRP A 597 1.46 -11.09 -5.30
CA TRP A 597 2.42 -12.11 -5.74
C TRP A 597 3.66 -11.55 -6.43
N ASP A 598 3.72 -10.25 -6.69
CA ASP A 598 4.83 -9.59 -7.37
C ASP A 598 6.01 -9.39 -6.41
N SER A 599 7.22 -9.80 -6.81
CA SER A 599 8.40 -9.73 -5.94
C SER A 599 8.75 -8.28 -5.56
N GLY A 600 8.56 -7.33 -6.48
CA GLY A 600 8.77 -5.90 -6.21
C GLY A 600 7.71 -5.32 -5.27
N TYR A 601 6.46 -5.79 -5.39
CA TYR A 601 5.39 -5.43 -4.46
C TYR A 601 5.74 -5.91 -3.06
N ARG A 602 6.07 -7.21 -2.91
CA ARG A 602 6.38 -7.84 -1.62
C ARG A 602 7.57 -7.16 -0.93
N LEU A 603 8.60 -6.81 -1.69
CA LEU A 603 9.75 -6.06 -1.21
C LEU A 603 9.37 -4.65 -0.72
N THR A 604 8.51 -3.95 -1.47
CA THR A 604 8.00 -2.62 -1.06
C THR A 604 7.10 -2.73 0.18
N ALA A 605 6.20 -3.71 0.20
CA ALA A 605 5.28 -3.99 1.29
C ALA A 605 6.03 -4.36 2.57
N THR A 606 7.07 -5.18 2.48
CA THR A 606 7.91 -5.56 3.62
C THR A 606 8.59 -4.34 4.25
N ARG A 607 9.20 -3.46 3.43
CA ARG A 607 9.81 -2.21 3.91
C ARG A 607 8.80 -1.32 4.63
N LEU A 608 7.61 -1.17 4.06
CA LEU A 608 6.56 -0.34 4.66
C LEU A 608 5.99 -0.97 5.92
N TYR A 609 5.79 -2.29 5.93
CA TYR A 609 5.35 -2.99 7.13
C TYR A 609 6.36 -2.79 8.28
N ALA A 610 7.64 -3.05 8.02
CA ALA A 610 8.69 -2.89 9.02
C ALA A 610 8.86 -1.44 9.52
N SER A 611 8.64 -0.44 8.67
CA SER A 611 8.88 0.97 9.03
C SER A 611 7.64 1.78 9.41
N ARG A 612 6.42 1.31 9.11
CA ARG A 612 5.16 2.06 9.29
C ARG A 612 4.12 1.30 10.10
N VAL A 613 4.13 -0.03 10.07
CA VAL A 613 3.23 -0.87 10.87
C VAL A 613 3.90 -1.14 12.21
N PHE A 614 4.05 -0.08 12.99
CA PHE A 614 4.78 -0.12 14.26
C PHE A 614 4.16 0.84 15.27
N LEU A 615 3.83 0.29 16.43
CA LEU A 615 3.35 1.04 17.58
C LEU A 615 4.09 0.52 18.83
N PRO A 616 5.00 1.30 19.41
CA PRO A 616 5.75 0.86 20.57
C PRO A 616 4.84 0.37 21.70
N GLN A 617 5.26 -0.68 22.42
CA GLN A 617 4.57 -1.16 23.60
C GLN A 617 5.38 -0.88 24.86
N ILE A 618 4.71 -0.36 25.88
CA ILE A 618 5.22 -0.20 27.24
C ILE A 618 4.36 -1.07 28.13
N VAL A 619 5.00 -2.01 28.82
CA VAL A 619 4.35 -2.86 29.82
C VAL A 619 4.12 -2.02 31.05
N SER A 620 2.86 -1.86 31.47
CA SER A 620 2.58 -1.12 32.70
C SER A 620 3.17 -1.88 33.90
N SER A 621 3.91 -1.17 34.75
CA SER A 621 4.56 -1.75 35.94
C SER A 621 3.59 -2.33 36.96
N GLU A 622 2.28 -2.07 36.83
CA GLU A 622 1.24 -2.64 37.69
C GLU A 622 0.96 -4.13 37.41
N LYS A 623 1.30 -4.66 36.23
CA LYS A 623 1.23 -6.11 35.95
C LYS A 623 2.51 -6.88 36.31
N ALA A 624 3.57 -6.17 36.73
CA ALA A 624 4.86 -6.76 37.11
C ALA A 624 5.01 -6.94 38.63
N ARG A 625 3.96 -6.65 39.42
CA ARG A 625 3.81 -6.98 40.84
C ARG A 625 2.63 -7.92 41.00
#